data_AF-A0A926U5P7-F1
#
_entry.id   AF-A0A926U5P7-F1
#
_cell.length_a   1.000
_cell.length_b   1.000
_cell.length_c   1.000
_cell.angle_alpha   90.00
_cell.angle_beta   90.00
_cell.angle_gamma   90.00
#
_symmetry.space_group_name_H-M   'P 1'
#
loop_
_entity.id
_entity.type
_entity.pdbx_description
1 polymer ?
#
loop_
_entity_poly.entity_id
_entity_poly.type
_entity_poly.pdbx_seq_one_letter_code
_entity_poly.pdbx_strand_id
1 'polypeptide(L)'
;MSTYIPEALRAQIQASDCQQCCYCLTSEANSGIPMSFDHIHPQSKGGATSFENVCLACRSCNEYKSDSTEGQDPLTGEVVPLFNPRMQQWSEHFCTVAR
;
A
#
# COMPACT_ATOMS: atom_id res chain seq x y z
N MET A 1 15.93 7.15 5.93
CA MET A 1 16.63 6.46 4.82
C MET A 1 15.83 5.21 4.51
N SER A 2 15.36 5.05 3.27
CA SER A 2 14.69 3.81 2.84
C SER A 2 15.68 2.65 2.92
N THR A 3 15.29 1.56 3.58
CA THR A 3 16.13 0.35 3.64
C THR A 3 16.13 -0.36 2.30
N TYR A 4 17.26 -0.98 1.95
CA TYR A 4 17.37 -1.83 0.78
C TYR A 4 16.33 -2.97 0.82
N ILE A 5 15.60 -3.17 -0.29
CA ILE A 5 14.67 -4.28 -0.50
C ILE A 5 15.34 -5.25 -1.49
N PRO A 6 15.62 -6.51 -1.08
CA PRO A 6 16.24 -7.49 -1.97
C PRO A 6 15.46 -7.70 -3.27
N GLU A 7 16.16 -7.91 -4.38
CA GLU A 7 15.53 -8.08 -5.71
C GLU A 7 14.53 -9.24 -5.75
N ALA A 8 14.86 -10.36 -5.09
CA ALA A 8 13.96 -11.50 -4.97
C ALA A 8 12.64 -11.12 -4.26
N LEU A 9 12.71 -10.31 -3.21
CA LEU A 9 11.53 -9.82 -2.50
C LEU A 9 10.74 -8.83 -3.36
N ARG A 10 11.42 -7.94 -4.10
CA ARG A 10 10.76 -7.01 -5.03
C ARG A 10 9.97 -7.76 -6.10
N ALA A 11 10.58 -8.77 -6.72
CA ALA A 11 9.92 -9.60 -7.73
C ALA A 11 8.71 -10.35 -7.16
N GLN A 12 8.84 -10.90 -5.95
CA GLN A 12 7.74 -11.58 -5.25
C GLN A 12 6.56 -10.63 -5.00
N ILE A 13 6.82 -9.42 -4.49
CA ILE A 13 5.80 -8.40 -4.23
C ILE A 13 5.12 -7.97 -5.54
N GLN A 14 5.90 -7.66 -6.58
CA GLN A 14 5.36 -7.24 -7.87
C GLN A 14 4.46 -8.29 -8.52
N ALA A 15 4.85 -9.57 -8.43
CA ALA A 15 4.05 -10.67 -8.93
C ALA A 15 2.75 -10.85 -8.13
N SER A 16 2.83 -10.82 -6.79
CA SER A 16 1.65 -10.93 -5.91
C SER A 16 0.66 -9.78 -6.11
N ASP A 17 1.16 -8.57 -6.32
CA ASP A 17 0.36 -7.35 -6.41
C ASP A 17 -0.09 -7.07 -7.85
N CYS A 18 0.12 -8.01 -8.77
CA CYS A 18 -0.27 -7.91 -10.19
C CYS A 18 0.22 -6.64 -10.89
N GLN A 19 1.38 -6.09 -10.48
CA GLN A 19 1.91 -4.80 -10.93
C GLN A 19 0.94 -3.61 -10.76
N GLN A 20 0.07 -3.69 -9.76
CA GLN A 20 -0.93 -2.67 -9.43
C GLN A 20 -0.73 -2.16 -8.00
N CYS A 21 -1.23 -0.96 -7.75
CA CYS A 21 -1.28 -0.38 -6.42
C CYS A 21 -2.26 -1.18 -5.56
N CYS A 22 -1.83 -1.68 -4.40
CA CYS A 22 -2.69 -2.48 -3.53
C CYS A 22 -3.82 -1.67 -2.85
N TYR A 23 -3.75 -0.34 -2.91
CA TYR A 23 -4.76 0.54 -2.34
C TYR A 23 -5.85 0.91 -3.35
N CYS A 24 -5.47 1.27 -4.58
CA CYS A 24 -6.40 1.82 -5.58
C CYS A 24 -6.43 1.07 -6.91
N LEU A 25 -5.68 -0.02 -7.06
CA LEU A 25 -5.57 -0.86 -8.26
C LEU A 25 -5.09 -0.15 -9.54
N THR A 26 -4.65 1.11 -9.44
CA THR A 26 -3.92 1.80 -10.53
C THR A 26 -2.64 1.04 -10.88
N SER A 27 -2.26 1.03 -12.16
CA SER A 27 -0.98 0.51 -12.65
C SER A 27 -0.03 1.64 -13.07
N GLU A 28 1.25 1.32 -13.25
CA GLU A 28 2.23 2.26 -13.82
C GLU A 28 1.84 2.67 -15.25
N ALA A 29 1.26 1.76 -16.04
CA ALA A 29 0.75 2.07 -17.37
C ALA A 29 -0.39 3.10 -17.34
N ASN A 30 -1.20 3.13 -16.27
CA ASN A 30 -2.29 4.09 -16.12
C ASN A 30 -1.79 5.45 -15.59
N SER A 31 -0.81 5.46 -14.69
CA SER A 31 -0.33 6.69 -14.04
C SER A 31 0.85 7.36 -14.76
N GLY A 32 1.63 6.60 -15.52
CA GLY A 32 2.92 7.03 -16.07
C GLY A 32 4.02 7.22 -15.01
N ILE A 33 3.78 6.80 -13.76
CA ILE A 33 4.70 7.00 -12.64
C ILE A 33 5.10 5.62 -12.06
N PRO A 34 6.40 5.36 -11.86
CA PRO A 34 6.86 4.10 -11.27
C PRO A 34 6.24 3.82 -9.91
N MET A 35 5.89 2.55 -9.69
CA MET A 35 5.37 2.10 -8.40
C MET A 35 6.44 2.16 -7.31
N SER A 36 6.00 2.48 -6.10
CA SER A 36 6.82 2.44 -4.87
C SER A 36 6.53 1.16 -4.10
N PHE A 37 7.53 0.69 -3.34
CA PHE A 37 7.36 -0.37 -2.34
C PHE A 37 7.06 0.30 -1.01
N ASP A 38 5.78 0.31 -0.62
CA ASP A 38 5.32 0.92 0.63
C ASP A 38 5.36 -0.09 1.77
N HIS A 39 5.76 0.39 2.95
CA HIS A 39 5.71 -0.37 4.19
C HIS A 39 4.37 -0.11 4.88
N ILE A 40 3.54 -1.14 4.96
CA ILE A 40 2.19 -1.08 5.56
C ILE A 40 2.28 -0.56 6.99
N HIS A 41 3.10 -1.21 7.82
CA HIS A 41 3.66 -0.63 9.05
C HIS A 41 4.95 0.13 8.68
N PRO A 42 5.00 1.46 8.81
CA PRO A 42 6.12 2.28 8.33
C PRO A 42 7.45 1.94 9.00
N GLN A 43 8.54 2.09 8.25
CA GLN A 43 9.89 1.90 8.80
C GLN A 43 10.20 2.88 9.94
N SER A 44 9.68 4.11 9.88
CA SER A 44 9.80 5.11 10.96
C SER A 44 9.20 4.64 12.29
N LYS A 45 8.28 3.68 12.24
CA LYS A 45 7.61 3.05 13.39
C LYS A 45 8.12 1.63 13.67
N GLY A 46 9.25 1.23 13.08
CA GLY A 46 9.86 -0.09 13.28
C GLY A 46 9.35 -1.20 12.35
N GLY A 47 8.68 -0.85 11.26
CA GLY A 47 8.25 -1.79 10.22
C GLY A 47 9.38 -2.57 9.58
N ALA A 48 9.23 -3.89 9.54
CA ALA A 48 10.17 -4.78 8.88
C ALA A 48 10.05 -4.71 7.35
N THR A 49 11.16 -4.92 6.64
CA THR A 49 11.14 -5.16 5.20
C THR A 49 10.91 -6.66 4.97
N SER A 50 9.65 -7.05 4.89
CA SER A 50 9.22 -8.43 4.61
C SER A 50 8.03 -8.45 3.64
N PHE A 51 7.71 -9.63 3.11
CA PHE A 51 6.57 -9.78 2.20
C PHE A 51 5.24 -9.37 2.88
N GLU A 52 5.08 -9.69 4.16
CA GLU A 52 3.90 -9.43 4.97
C GLU A 52 3.69 -7.95 5.28
N ASN A 53 4.74 -7.12 5.17
CA ASN A 53 4.71 -5.71 5.53
C ASN A 53 4.98 -4.76 4.36
N VAL A 54 5.28 -5.27 3.16
CA VAL A 54 5.58 -4.43 2.00
C VAL A 54 4.62 -4.76 0.85
N CYS A 55 4.08 -3.72 0.21
CA CYS A 55 3.22 -3.82 -0.96
C CYS A 55 3.56 -2.78 -2.03
N LEU A 56 3.08 -2.99 -3.26
CA LEU A 56 3.11 -1.96 -4.29
C LEU A 56 2.11 -0.85 -3.99
N ALA A 57 2.57 0.39 -4.10
CA ALA A 57 1.74 1.58 -3.99
C ALA A 57 2.06 2.56 -5.12
N CYS A 58 1.02 3.16 -5.70
CA CYS A 58 1.21 4.32 -6.57
C CYS A 58 1.68 5.53 -5.74
N ARG A 59 2.32 6.49 -6.39
CA ARG A 59 2.81 7.71 -5.74
C ARG A 59 1.72 8.39 -4.90
N SER A 60 0.52 8.59 -5.44
CA SER A 60 -0.56 9.31 -4.76
C SER A 60 -1.01 8.62 -3.47
N CYS A 61 -1.22 7.29 -3.50
CA CYS A 61 -1.61 6.55 -2.30
C CYS A 61 -0.49 6.51 -1.26
N ASN A 62 0.76 6.32 -1.71
CA ASN A 62 1.92 6.28 -0.83
C ASN A 62 2.15 7.63 -0.12
N GLU A 63 2.09 8.74 -0.86
CA GLU A 63 2.23 10.10 -0.30
C GLU A 63 1.07 10.45 0.63
N TYR A 64 -0.16 10.02 0.31
CA TYR A 64 -1.32 10.23 1.17
C TYR A 64 -1.24 9.45 2.48
N LYS A 65 -0.83 8.17 2.42
CA LYS A 65 -0.63 7.33 3.61
C LYS A 65 0.54 7.84 4.47
N SER A 66 1.65 8.21 3.83
CA SER A 66 2.90 8.60 4.51
C SER A 66 3.28 7.55 5.57
N ASP A 67 3.51 7.97 6.82
CA ASP A 67 3.78 7.13 7.97
C ASP A 67 2.53 6.84 8.83
N SER A 68 1.32 7.10 8.30
CA SER A 68 0.08 6.79 9.00
C SER A 68 -0.25 5.30 8.90
N THR A 69 -0.72 4.75 10.01
CA THR A 69 -1.22 3.36 10.15
C THR A 69 -2.70 3.32 10.52
N GLU A 70 -3.25 4.49 10.85
CA GLU A 70 -4.61 4.72 11.30
C GLU A 70 -5.12 6.04 10.70
N GLY A 71 -6.43 6.20 10.63
CA GLY A 71 -7.10 7.40 10.19
C GLY A 71 -8.32 7.68 11.06
N GLN A 72 -8.75 8.93 11.11
CA GLN A 72 -9.99 9.30 11.80
C GLN A 72 -11.18 9.10 10.86
N ASP A 73 -12.17 8.34 11.29
CA ASP A 73 -13.43 8.23 10.57
C ASP A 73 -14.20 9.55 10.68
N PRO A 74 -14.50 10.25 9.56
CA PRO A 74 -15.20 11.54 9.59
C PRO A 74 -16.64 11.47 10.09
N LEU A 75 -17.27 10.29 10.12
CA LEU A 75 -18.65 10.12 10.57
C LEU A 75 -18.74 9.89 12.08
N THR A 76 -17.85 9.04 12.62
CA THR A 76 -17.87 8.64 14.04
C THR A 76 -16.86 9.39 14.88
N GLY A 77 -15.81 9.94 14.27
CA GLY A 77 -14.67 10.55 14.95
C GLY A 77 -13.68 9.55 15.55
N GLU A 78 -13.92 8.24 15.41
CA GLU A 78 -13.06 7.19 15.93
C GLU A 78 -11.77 7.06 15.12
N VAL A 79 -10.68 6.72 15.80
CA VAL A 79 -9.41 6.38 15.14
C VAL A 79 -9.44 4.90 14.79
N VAL A 80 -9.40 4.61 13.49
CA VAL A 80 -9.50 3.25 12.95
C VAL A 80 -8.24 2.89 12.17
N PRO A 81 -7.83 1.61 12.15
CA PRO A 81 -6.69 1.18 11.36
C PRO A 81 -6.94 1.41 9.86
N LEU A 82 -5.89 1.81 9.14
CA LEU A 82 -5.93 1.87 7.68
C LEU A 82 -5.98 0.45 7.08
N PHE A 83 -6.48 0.36 5.85
CA PHE A 83 -6.56 -0.89 5.11
C PHE A 83 -5.19 -1.56 4.97
N ASN A 84 -5.12 -2.85 5.29
CA ASN A 84 -3.93 -3.68 5.17
C ASN A 84 -4.08 -4.67 4.00
N PRO A 85 -3.41 -4.43 2.87
CA PRO A 85 -3.53 -5.27 1.67
C PRO A 85 -2.97 -6.69 1.81
N ARG A 86 -2.19 -6.98 2.87
CA ARG A 86 -1.65 -8.31 3.15
C ARG A 86 -2.57 -9.15 4.03
N MET A 87 -3.55 -8.53 4.68
CA MET A 87 -4.47 -9.19 5.62
C MET A 87 -5.93 -9.10 5.22
N GLN A 88 -6.31 -8.13 4.38
CA GLN A 88 -7.69 -7.83 4.04
C GLN A 88 -7.94 -7.97 2.53
N GLN A 89 -9.14 -8.40 2.17
CA GLN A 89 -9.54 -8.56 0.76
C GLN A 89 -10.05 -7.23 0.21
N TRP A 90 -9.43 -6.73 -0.85
CA TRP A 90 -9.75 -5.41 -1.41
C TRP A 90 -11.25 -5.23 -1.73
N SER A 91 -11.89 -6.25 -2.33
CA SER A 91 -13.29 -6.22 -2.73
C SER A 91 -14.30 -6.20 -1.58
N GLU A 92 -13.87 -6.49 -0.34
CA GLU A 92 -14.72 -6.37 0.85
C GLU A 92 -14.75 -4.94 1.40
N HIS A 93 -13.76 -4.12 1.05
CA HIS A 93 -13.58 -2.76 1.58
C HIS A 93 -13.81 -1.68 0.54
N PHE A 94 -13.55 -1.96 -0.74
CA PHE A 94 -13.61 -1.00 -1.82
C PHE A 94 -14.40 -1.55 -3.00
N CYS A 95 -14.94 -0.63 -3.81
CA CYS A 95 -15.53 -0.94 -5.09
C CYS A 95 -14.93 -0.04 -6.17
N THR A 96 -14.81 -0.55 -7.39
CA THR A 96 -14.46 0.27 -8.54
C THR A 96 -15.70 1.05 -8.96
N VAL A 97 -15.64 2.37 -8.87
CA VAL A 97 -16.67 3.23 -9.46
C VAL A 97 -16.32 3.39 -10.94
N ALA A 98 -17.07 2.73 -11.82
CA ALA A 98 -17.02 3.05 -13.24
C ALA A 98 -17.53 4.50 -13.40
N ARG A 99 -16.70 5.35 -13.98
CA ARG A 99 -17.13 6.67 -14.46
C ARG A 99 -17.85 6.54 -15.79
#